data_AF-A0A251XN42-F1
#
_entry.id   AF-A0A251XN42-F1
#
_cell.length_a   1.000
_cell.length_b   1.000
_cell.length_c   1.000
_cell.angle_alpha   90.00
_cell.angle_beta   90.00
_cell.angle_gamma   90.00
#
_symmetry.space_group_name_H-M   'P 1'
#
loop_
_entity.id
_entity.type
_entity.pdbx_description
1 polymer ?
#
loop_
_entity_poly.entity_id
_entity_poly.type
_entity_poly.pdbx_seq_one_letter_code
_entity_poly.pdbx_strand_id
1 'polypeptide(L)' 'MSTEEDRITVFFESEGYRVLSRKLVEEGRLLQPA' A
#
# COMPACT_ATOMS: atom_id res chain seq x y z
N MET A 1 -15.50 -11.99 -9.50
CA MET A 1 -14.65 -11.63 -8.34
C MET A 1 -13.35 -11.09 -8.90
N SER A 2 -13.26 -9.78 -9.07
CA SER A 2 -12.11 -9.12 -9.69
C SER A 2 -11.05 -8.87 -8.61
N THR A 3 -10.09 -9.78 -8.51
CA THR A 3 -8.97 -9.77 -7.55
C THR A 3 -7.90 -8.70 -7.83
N GLU A 4 -8.24 -7.65 -8.58
CA GLU A 4 -7.29 -6.60 -9.00
C GLU A 4 -7.35 -5.34 -8.12
N GLU A 5 -8.37 -5.16 -7.29
CA GLU A 5 -8.59 -3.89 -6.55
C GLU A 5 -7.88 -3.77 -5.19
N ASP A 6 -7.22 -4.82 -4.68
CA ASP A 6 -6.71 -4.81 -3.29
C ASP A 6 -5.19 -4.59 -3.16
N ARG A 7 -4.52 -4.05 -4.18
CA ARG A 7 -3.06 -3.84 -4.17
C ARG A 7 -2.72 -2.36 -4.21
N ILE A 8 -1.93 -1.92 -3.23
CA ILE A 8 -1.39 -0.57 -3.13
C ILE A 8 0.12 -0.64 -3.35
N THR A 9 0.62 0.15 -4.30
CA THR A 9 2.07 0.32 -4.49
C THR A 9 2.53 1.51 -3.67
N VAL A 10 3.42 1.27 -2.70
CA VAL A 10 3.99 2.29 -1.82
C VAL A 10 5.45 2.51 -2.21
N PHE A 11 5.83 3.78 -2.42
CA PHE A 11 7.19 4.17 -2.72
C PHE A 11 7.92 4.61 -1.44
N PHE A 12 9.11 4.07 -1.22
CA PHE A 12 10.03 4.35 -0.12
C PHE A 12 11.31 4.98 -0.69
N GLU A 13 11.73 6.12 -0.14
CA GLU A 13 12.87 6.87 -0.67
C GLU A 13 14.20 6.08 -0.66
N SER A 14 14.38 5.17 0.30
CA SER A 14 15.62 4.39 0.44
C SER A 14 15.56 2.98 -0.15
N GLU A 15 14.37 2.42 -0.38
CA GLU A 15 14.19 1.00 -0.73
C GLU A 15 13.46 0.77 -2.06
N GLY A 16 12.99 1.83 -2.74
CA GLY A 16 12.27 1.73 -4.01
C GLY A 16 10.75 1.65 -3.80
N TYR A 17 10.08 0.59 -4.26
CA TYR A 17 8.64 0.44 -4.04
C TYR A 17 8.28 -0.96 -3.54
N ARG A 18 7.19 -1.06 -2.79
CA ARG A 18 6.63 -2.34 -2.33
C ARG A 18 5.14 -2.37 -2.62
N VAL A 19 4.66 -3.53 -3.04
CA VAL A 19 3.23 -3.77 -3.23
C VAL A 19 2.69 -4.36 -1.94
N LEU A 20 1.75 -3.66 -1.32
CA LEU A 20 1.06 -4.05 -0.09
C LEU A 20 -0.40 -4.32 -0.39
N SER A 21 -1.04 -5.16 0.43
CA SER A 21 -2.49 -5.25 0.41
C SER A 21 -3.10 -3.99 1.01
N ARG A 22 -4.26 -3.59 0.49
CA ARG A 22 -4.99 -2.42 0.99
C ARG A 22 -5.26 -2.52 2.49
N LYS A 23 -5.68 -3.70 2.94
CA LYS A 23 -5.95 -3.98 4.35
C LYS A 23 -4.77 -3.65 5.27
N LEU A 24 -3.55 -4.04 4.88
CA LEU A 24 -2.34 -3.82 5.68
C LEU A 24 -2.00 -2.33 5.77
N VAL A 25 -2.22 -1.59 4.69
CA VAL A 25 -2.03 -0.14 4.63
C VAL A 25 -3.01 0.60 5.54
N GLU A 26 -4.29 0.20 5.55
CA GLU A 26 -5.33 0.78 6.40
C GLU A 26 -5.12 0.44 7.88
N GLU A 27 -4.82 -0.82 8.22
CA GLU A 27 -4.57 -1.25 9.61
C GLU A 27 -3.30 -0.62 10.20
N GLY A 28 -2.25 -0.46 9.39
CA GLY A 28 -0.99 0.12 9.83
C GLY A 28 -0.96 1.66 9.88
N ARG A 29 -2.05 2.35 9.48
CA ARG A 29 -2.07 3.81 9.24
C ARG A 29 -0.87 4.28 8.40
N LEU A 30 -0.45 3.45 7.44
CA LEU A 30 0.79 3.66 6.69
C LEU A 30 0.68 4.82 5.69
N LEU A 31 -0.53 5.17 5.28
CA LEU A 31 -0.82 6.37 4.51
C LEU A 31 -1.39 7.42 5.43
N GLN A 32 -0.60 8.43 5.76
CA GLN A 32 -1.13 9.69 6.28
C GLN A 32 -1.37 10.59 5.07
N PRO A 33 -2.56 11.21 4.94
CA PRO A 33 -2.77 12.23 3.92
C PRO A 33 -1.77 13.38 4.15
N ALA A 34 -1.24 13.91 3.04
CA ALA A 34 -0.32 15.04 3.02
C ALA A 34 -0.94 16.31 3.61
#